data_AF-A0A925K605-F1
#
_entry.id   AF-A0A925K605-F1
#
_cell.length_a   1.000
_cell.length_b   1.000
_cell.length_c   1.000
_cell.angle_alpha   90.00
_cell.angle_beta   90.00
_cell.angle_gamma   90.00
#
_symmetry.space_group_name_H-M   'P 1'
#
loop_
_entity.id
_entity.type
_entity.pdbx_description
1 polymer ?
#
loop_
_entity_poly.entity_id
_entity_poly.type
_entity_poly.pdbx_seq_one_letter_code
_entity_poly.pdbx_strand_id
1 'polypeptide(L)'
;MTKTPQKLNLFSLTMICIGFVIGMGIFRAAATSAKDAISPSVYFSAWFIGGIVALCGALTYAEIGSRYPVTGGYYKVFAKAYHPSVAFAINCLILVSNAASLSGVALIGSGYLLKLFPGDWTDVDKALLGCVAIIAFYLINLRGLILSSRAQNILMTIKILMVVVLIAALFFPGKYATGEATAVSSEPFTWIDWVKSLGISLIAVSFTYGGYQQSINFGTEVHNPSKTIPKGIFIAILVIIALYLLVNLSYYNIIGFNQMKGEREIAYVVIDRIFGSTGAQVFSVFLFIGILAYVNGSLLSNPRVMFAMGDDKSLPAAFAKRNSKTNVLTFSLTVFSAIAIIILFFSQEFEKILAFTIFLDCFGMILSAATIFWFRKKTKHLDDTGIYKMKLFPLMPVIFILAYLFVGTSIAIDDPKAALIGLGVLTTFIILYFVLHGSKRVIEKEEL
;
A
#
# COMPACT_ATOMS: atom_id res chain seq x y z
N MET A 1 -17.49 -11.54 32.70
CA MET A 1 -16.82 -10.25 32.43
C MET A 1 -16.21 -10.28 31.03
N THR A 2 -16.91 -9.76 30.04
CA THR A 2 -16.36 -9.57 28.69
C THR A 2 -15.26 -8.51 28.77
N LYS A 3 -13.99 -8.93 28.64
CA LYS A 3 -12.85 -8.00 28.55
C LYS A 3 -13.19 -6.93 27.51
N THR A 4 -13.18 -5.66 27.91
CA THR A 4 -13.30 -4.53 26.98
C THR A 4 -12.27 -4.73 25.87
N PRO A 5 -12.64 -4.72 24.59
CA PRO A 5 -11.69 -4.93 23.51
C PRO A 5 -10.62 -3.84 23.58
N GLN A 6 -9.35 -4.23 23.75
CA GLN A 6 -8.24 -3.30 23.85
C GLN A 6 -8.09 -2.54 22.53
N LYS A 7 -8.09 -1.21 22.60
CA LYS A 7 -8.09 -0.31 21.45
C LYS A 7 -6.67 0.17 21.09
N LEU A 8 -6.44 0.43 19.81
CA LEU A 8 -5.23 1.04 19.27
C LEU A 8 -5.15 2.51 19.68
N ASN A 9 -3.99 2.92 20.20
CA ASN A 9 -3.67 4.31 20.48
C ASN A 9 -3.09 5.00 19.22
N LEU A 10 -2.82 6.31 19.32
CA LEU A 10 -2.27 7.11 18.21
C LEU A 10 -0.93 6.57 17.71
N PHE A 11 -0.03 6.18 18.60
CA PHE A 11 1.29 5.66 18.22
C PHE A 11 1.16 4.36 17.42
N SER A 12 0.42 3.38 17.94
CA SER A 12 0.20 2.11 17.23
C SER A 12 -0.51 2.31 15.89
N LEU A 13 -1.53 3.17 15.82
CA LEU A 13 -2.20 3.43 14.55
C LEU A 13 -1.28 4.11 13.53
N THR A 14 -0.45 5.06 13.99
CA THR A 14 0.54 5.73 13.14
C THR A 14 1.58 4.72 12.63
N MET A 15 2.13 3.87 13.49
CA MET A 15 3.08 2.83 13.11
C MET A 15 2.48 1.80 12.15
N ILE A 16 1.22 1.40 12.38
CA ILE A 16 0.47 0.54 11.45
C ILE A 16 0.31 1.24 10.09
N CYS A 17 -0.06 2.52 10.07
CA CYS A 17 -0.18 3.31 8.84
C CYS A 17 1.16 3.42 8.09
N ILE A 18 2.25 3.74 8.79
CA ILE A 18 3.59 3.77 8.21
C ILE A 18 3.95 2.38 7.67
N GLY A 19 3.58 1.30 8.36
CA GLY A 19 3.85 -0.06 7.89
C GLY A 19 3.02 -0.54 6.71
N PHE A 20 1.86 0.07 6.47
CA PHE A 20 1.12 -0.15 5.23
C PHE A 20 1.78 0.50 4.03
N VAL A 21 2.41 1.66 4.22
CA VAL A 21 3.00 2.42 3.10
C VAL A 21 4.45 2.03 2.87
N ILE A 22 5.26 1.99 3.94
CA ILE A 22 6.64 1.50 3.87
C ILE A 22 6.63 -0.02 3.71
N GLY A 23 6.41 -0.45 2.48
CA GLY A 23 6.57 -1.82 1.98
C GLY A 23 7.91 -2.02 1.30
N MET A 24 7.91 -2.72 0.16
CA MET A 24 9.09 -2.88 -0.70
C MET A 24 9.22 -1.84 -1.81
N GLY A 25 8.21 -0.97 -1.98
CA GLY A 25 8.24 0.07 -3.00
C GLY A 25 9.53 0.89 -2.95
N ILE A 26 9.91 1.42 -1.78
CA ILE A 26 11.11 2.26 -1.69
C ILE A 26 12.41 1.48 -1.98
N PHE A 27 12.45 0.18 -1.71
CA PHE A 27 13.64 -0.68 -1.91
C PHE A 27 13.71 -1.32 -3.30
N ARG A 28 12.73 -1.08 -4.19
CA ARG A 28 12.68 -1.66 -5.54
C ARG A 28 12.07 -0.72 -6.57
N ALA A 29 10.87 -0.20 -6.30
CA ALA A 29 10.14 0.67 -7.21
C ALA A 29 10.82 2.03 -7.45
N ALA A 30 11.76 2.45 -6.58
CA ALA A 30 12.66 3.57 -6.88
C ALA A 30 13.49 3.33 -8.15
N ALA A 31 14.08 2.13 -8.29
CA ALA A 31 14.83 1.75 -9.48
C ALA A 31 13.92 1.58 -10.71
N THR A 32 12.71 1.06 -10.52
CA THR A 32 11.67 0.95 -11.58
C THR A 32 11.26 2.35 -12.06
N SER A 33 10.93 3.27 -11.16
CA SER A 33 10.60 4.65 -11.50
C SER A 33 11.75 5.36 -12.21
N ALA A 34 13.01 5.14 -11.79
CA ALA A 34 14.17 5.70 -12.49
C ALA A 34 14.35 5.11 -13.89
N LYS A 35 14.05 3.83 -14.09
CA LYS A 35 14.07 3.17 -15.40
C LYS A 35 13.09 3.84 -16.37
N ASP A 36 11.89 4.14 -15.90
CA ASP A 36 10.81 4.71 -16.71
C ASP A 36 10.93 6.23 -16.87
N ALA A 37 11.76 6.87 -16.05
CA ALA A 37 12.08 8.28 -16.14
C ALA A 37 13.12 8.56 -17.24
N ILE A 38 12.78 9.44 -18.19
CA ILE A 38 13.70 9.87 -19.25
C ILE A 38 14.83 10.77 -18.72
N SER A 39 14.63 11.43 -17.58
CA SER A 39 15.64 12.31 -16.96
C SER A 39 15.47 12.37 -15.44
N PRO A 40 16.50 12.84 -14.70
CA PRO A 40 16.40 13.05 -13.26
C PRO A 40 15.24 13.98 -12.87
N SER A 41 14.94 14.96 -13.72
CA SER A 41 13.84 15.90 -13.49
C SER A 41 12.48 15.19 -13.42
N VAL A 42 12.23 14.23 -14.32
CA VAL A 42 11.01 13.42 -14.31
C VAL A 42 10.98 12.54 -13.06
N TYR A 43 12.08 11.88 -12.75
CA TYR A 43 12.18 10.98 -11.59
C TYR A 43 11.86 11.72 -10.28
N PHE A 44 12.54 12.82 -9.98
CA PHE A 44 12.27 13.57 -8.74
C PHE A 44 10.88 14.23 -8.75
N SER A 45 10.39 14.68 -9.92
CA SER A 45 9.03 15.20 -10.03
C SER A 45 7.98 14.12 -9.74
N ALA A 46 8.18 12.89 -10.21
CA ALA A 46 7.29 11.77 -9.93
C ALA A 46 7.18 11.52 -8.42
N TRP A 47 8.31 11.47 -7.69
CA TRP A 47 8.32 11.27 -6.24
C TRP A 47 7.71 12.41 -5.44
N PHE A 48 7.96 13.65 -5.87
CA PHE A 48 7.40 14.84 -5.23
C PHE A 48 5.89 14.96 -5.47
N ILE A 49 5.44 14.86 -6.73
CA ILE A 49 4.02 14.89 -7.10
C ILE A 49 3.29 13.72 -6.46
N GLY A 50 3.87 12.51 -6.50
CA GLY A 50 3.32 11.33 -5.84
C GLY A 50 3.12 11.54 -4.33
N GLY A 51 4.05 12.21 -3.66
CA GLY A 51 3.91 12.58 -2.25
C GLY A 51 2.77 13.58 -2.01
N ILE A 52 2.61 14.60 -2.86
CA ILE A 52 1.48 15.55 -2.78
C ILE A 52 0.15 14.83 -3.00
N VAL A 53 0.07 13.95 -3.99
CA VAL A 53 -1.11 13.12 -4.27
C VAL A 53 -1.44 12.24 -3.07
N ALA A 54 -0.43 11.55 -2.50
CA ALA A 54 -0.60 10.73 -1.32
C ALA A 54 -1.11 11.54 -0.11
N LEU A 55 -0.61 12.77 0.09
CA LEU A 55 -1.11 13.66 1.13
C LEU A 55 -2.58 14.04 0.91
N CYS A 56 -2.96 14.38 -0.32
CA CYS A 56 -4.37 14.68 -0.67
C CYS A 56 -5.29 13.48 -0.40
N GLY A 57 -4.85 12.27 -0.78
CA GLY A 57 -5.56 11.04 -0.49
C GLY A 57 -5.65 10.77 1.01
N ALA A 58 -4.53 10.85 1.73
CA ALA A 58 -4.45 10.61 3.17
C ALA A 58 -5.40 11.52 3.96
N LEU A 59 -5.46 12.81 3.63
CA LEU A 59 -6.40 13.74 4.25
C LEU A 59 -7.86 13.41 3.90
N THR A 60 -8.11 12.92 2.68
CA THR A 60 -9.44 12.45 2.26
C THR A 60 -9.90 11.25 3.10
N TYR A 61 -9.06 10.22 3.23
CA TYR A 61 -9.36 9.05 4.05
C TYR A 61 -9.39 9.36 5.55
N ALA A 62 -8.57 10.31 6.02
CA ALA A 62 -8.64 10.79 7.39
C ALA A 62 -10.03 11.34 7.72
N GLU A 63 -10.61 12.15 6.84
CA GLU A 63 -11.96 12.68 7.05
C GLU A 63 -13.02 11.58 6.95
N ILE A 64 -12.96 10.72 5.92
CA ILE A 64 -13.88 9.58 5.77
C ILE A 64 -13.86 8.70 7.03
N GLY A 65 -12.66 8.30 7.49
CA GLY A 65 -12.47 7.47 8.67
C GLY A 65 -12.88 8.14 9.99
N SER A 66 -12.86 9.48 10.05
CA SER A 66 -13.37 10.22 11.21
C SER A 66 -14.90 10.34 11.23
N ARG A 67 -15.53 10.43 10.05
CA ARG A 67 -16.99 10.53 9.88
C ARG A 67 -17.67 9.19 10.06
N TYR A 68 -17.02 8.10 9.65
CA TYR A 68 -17.60 6.75 9.67
C TYR A 68 -16.61 5.68 10.18
N PRO A 69 -16.29 5.68 11.49
CA PRO A 69 -15.28 4.82 12.08
C PRO A 69 -15.81 3.39 12.33
N VAL A 70 -15.82 2.55 11.30
CA VAL A 70 -16.30 1.15 11.36
C VAL A 70 -15.20 0.12 11.07
N THR A 71 -15.37 -1.14 11.52
CA THR A 71 -14.48 -2.24 11.11
C THR A 71 -14.63 -2.49 9.60
N GLY A 72 -13.52 -2.67 8.89
CA GLY A 72 -13.56 -2.85 7.44
C GLY A 72 -14.07 -1.59 6.73
N GLY A 73 -13.82 -0.41 7.32
CA GLY A 73 -14.26 0.89 6.83
C GLY A 73 -14.04 1.09 5.34
N TYR A 74 -12.95 0.56 4.79
CA TYR A 74 -12.67 0.64 3.36
C TYR A 74 -13.76 0.00 2.50
N TYR A 75 -14.38 -1.11 2.90
CA TYR A 75 -15.55 -1.67 2.20
C TYR A 75 -16.84 -0.92 2.55
N LYS A 76 -17.07 -0.66 3.84
CA LYS A 76 -18.32 -0.07 4.32
C LYS A 76 -18.58 1.32 3.72
N VAL A 77 -17.53 2.08 3.35
CA VAL A 77 -17.69 3.36 2.65
C VAL A 77 -18.31 3.21 1.26
N PHE A 78 -17.91 2.18 0.49
CA PHE A 78 -18.54 1.90 -0.80
C PHE A 78 -19.96 1.37 -0.62
N ALA A 79 -20.17 0.48 0.35
CA ALA A 79 -21.49 -0.09 0.64
C ALA A 79 -22.53 0.99 0.97
N LYS A 80 -22.11 2.05 1.69
CA LYS A 80 -22.97 3.21 1.99
C LYS A 80 -23.15 4.14 0.79
N ALA A 81 -22.07 4.50 0.08
CA ALA A 81 -22.13 5.52 -0.96
C ALA A 81 -22.66 5.01 -2.31
N TYR A 82 -22.40 3.76 -2.68
CA TYR A 82 -22.66 3.20 -4.01
C TYR A 82 -23.74 2.12 -4.00
N HIS A 83 -24.00 1.56 -5.19
CA HIS A 83 -24.83 0.36 -5.34
C HIS A 83 -24.07 -0.88 -4.84
N PRO A 84 -24.74 -1.85 -4.19
CA PRO A 84 -24.09 -3.06 -3.64
C PRO A 84 -23.21 -3.83 -4.63
N SER A 85 -23.59 -3.92 -5.91
CA SER A 85 -22.79 -4.59 -6.94
C SER A 85 -21.42 -3.92 -7.16
N VAL A 86 -21.39 -2.58 -7.17
CA VAL A 86 -20.15 -1.79 -7.32
C VAL A 86 -19.31 -1.94 -6.06
N ALA A 87 -19.93 -1.84 -4.88
CA ALA A 87 -19.23 -2.04 -3.61
C ALA A 87 -18.60 -3.43 -3.52
N PHE A 88 -19.32 -4.48 -3.89
CA PHE A 88 -18.80 -5.84 -3.94
C PHE A 88 -17.63 -5.96 -4.91
N ALA A 89 -17.81 -5.54 -6.17
CA ALA A 89 -16.81 -5.75 -7.20
C ALA A 89 -15.49 -5.01 -6.92
N ILE A 90 -15.58 -3.75 -6.51
CA ILE A 90 -14.41 -2.93 -6.19
C ILE A 90 -13.67 -3.50 -4.98
N ASN A 91 -14.36 -3.99 -3.95
CA ASN A 91 -13.70 -4.55 -2.77
C ASN A 91 -13.07 -5.93 -3.04
N CYS A 92 -13.71 -6.79 -3.83
CA CYS A 92 -13.09 -8.03 -4.29
C CYS A 92 -11.81 -7.76 -5.09
N LEU A 93 -11.87 -6.81 -6.01
CA LEU A 93 -10.75 -6.37 -6.82
C LEU A 93 -9.60 -5.85 -5.96
N ILE A 94 -9.89 -5.02 -4.96
CA ILE A 94 -8.88 -4.46 -4.05
C ILE A 94 -8.31 -5.52 -3.10
N LEU A 95 -9.12 -6.50 -2.67
CA LEU A 95 -8.61 -7.64 -1.91
C LEU A 95 -7.60 -8.47 -2.72
N VAL A 96 -7.87 -8.69 -4.01
CA VAL A 96 -6.93 -9.35 -4.93
C VAL A 96 -5.66 -8.51 -5.11
N SER A 97 -5.82 -7.19 -5.32
CA SER A 97 -4.72 -6.23 -5.44
C SER A 97 -3.80 -6.23 -4.19
N ASN A 98 -4.39 -6.18 -2.99
CA ASN A 98 -3.64 -6.22 -1.74
C ASN A 98 -2.96 -7.58 -1.50
N ALA A 99 -3.61 -8.68 -1.89
CA ALA A 99 -3.01 -10.00 -1.80
C ALA A 99 -1.80 -10.11 -2.75
N ALA A 100 -1.93 -9.61 -3.98
CA ALA A 100 -0.84 -9.56 -4.95
C ALA A 100 0.32 -8.67 -4.47
N SER A 101 0.00 -7.52 -3.87
CA SER A 101 1.00 -6.64 -3.26
C SER A 101 1.76 -7.33 -2.12
N LEU A 102 1.04 -8.05 -1.24
CA LEU A 102 1.64 -8.86 -0.18
C LEU A 102 2.58 -9.93 -0.75
N SER A 103 2.15 -10.66 -1.77
CA SER A 103 2.96 -11.65 -2.47
C SER A 103 4.22 -11.03 -3.09
N GLY A 104 4.08 -9.93 -3.84
CA GLY A 104 5.21 -9.24 -4.46
C GLY A 104 6.22 -8.73 -3.42
N VAL A 105 5.74 -8.16 -2.32
CA VAL A 105 6.58 -7.71 -1.21
C VAL A 105 7.32 -8.88 -0.55
N ALA A 106 6.67 -10.03 -0.34
CA ALA A 106 7.31 -11.23 0.18
C ALA A 106 8.37 -11.79 -0.79
N LEU A 107 8.07 -11.81 -2.10
CA LEU A 107 8.98 -12.29 -3.14
C LEU A 107 10.27 -11.47 -3.20
N ILE A 108 10.16 -10.14 -3.22
CA ILE A 108 11.35 -9.28 -3.27
C ILE A 108 12.19 -9.47 -2.00
N GLY A 109 11.53 -9.62 -0.84
CA GLY A 109 12.23 -9.89 0.41
C GLY A 109 13.06 -11.14 0.41
N SER A 110 12.44 -12.23 -0.04
CA SER A 110 13.15 -13.48 -0.23
C SER A 110 14.36 -13.30 -1.15
N GLY A 111 14.25 -12.49 -2.20
CA GLY A 111 15.37 -12.13 -3.08
C GLY A 111 16.55 -11.48 -2.33
N TYR A 112 16.29 -10.52 -1.46
CA TYR A 112 17.33 -9.89 -0.63
C TYR A 112 18.01 -10.88 0.32
N LEU A 113 17.26 -11.82 0.90
CA LEU A 113 17.84 -12.84 1.79
C LEU A 113 18.63 -13.90 1.03
N LEU A 114 18.10 -14.38 -0.11
CA LEU A 114 18.74 -15.42 -0.91
C LEU A 114 20.02 -14.93 -1.59
N LYS A 115 20.16 -13.62 -1.85
CA LYS A 115 21.42 -12.99 -2.31
C LYS A 115 22.62 -13.21 -1.38
N LEU A 116 22.37 -13.61 -0.12
CA LEU A 116 23.42 -13.92 0.86
C LEU A 116 24.04 -15.31 0.66
N PHE A 117 23.34 -16.20 -0.03
CA PHE A 117 23.75 -17.58 -0.20
C PHE A 117 24.17 -17.82 -1.66
N PRO A 118 25.30 -18.48 -1.91
CA PRO A 118 25.70 -18.84 -3.26
C PRO A 118 24.66 -19.81 -3.84
N GLY A 119 24.18 -19.53 -5.05
CA GLY A 119 23.22 -20.37 -5.75
C GLY A 119 22.41 -19.61 -6.79
N ASP A 120 21.95 -20.32 -7.81
CA ASP A 120 21.03 -19.80 -8.82
C ASP A 120 19.59 -19.94 -8.33
N TRP A 121 19.17 -18.99 -7.49
CA TRP A 121 17.84 -19.00 -6.89
C TRP A 121 16.76 -18.57 -7.89
N THR A 122 15.83 -19.47 -8.16
CA THR A 122 14.67 -19.22 -9.00
C THR A 122 13.60 -18.41 -8.26
N ASP A 123 12.60 -17.92 -8.99
CA ASP A 123 11.45 -17.25 -8.35
C ASP A 123 10.58 -18.23 -7.54
N VAL A 124 10.64 -19.53 -7.83
CA VAL A 124 10.02 -20.58 -7.02
C VAL A 124 10.69 -20.67 -5.65
N ASP A 125 12.01 -20.58 -5.58
CA ASP A 125 12.75 -20.60 -4.31
C ASP A 125 12.41 -19.37 -3.45
N LYS A 126 12.33 -18.20 -4.09
CA LYS A 126 11.90 -16.96 -3.43
C LYS A 126 10.45 -17.07 -2.94
N ALA A 127 9.57 -17.68 -3.72
CA ALA A 127 8.18 -17.91 -3.35
C ALA A 127 8.06 -18.87 -2.16
N LEU A 128 8.84 -19.95 -2.10
CA LEU A 128 8.86 -20.88 -0.96
C LEU A 128 9.27 -20.19 0.34
N LEU A 129 10.35 -19.40 0.31
CA LEU A 129 10.77 -18.60 1.46
C LEU A 129 9.72 -17.54 1.85
N GLY A 130 9.07 -16.92 0.85
CA GLY A 130 8.00 -15.96 1.06
C GLY A 130 6.77 -16.61 1.73
N CYS A 131 6.44 -17.85 1.36
CA CYS A 131 5.37 -18.62 1.99
C CYS A 131 5.63 -18.84 3.48
N VAL A 132 6.88 -19.15 3.87
CA VAL A 132 7.27 -19.31 5.28
C VAL A 132 7.00 -18.02 6.05
N ALA A 133 7.37 -16.87 5.49
CA ALA A 133 7.09 -15.55 6.08
C ALA A 133 5.59 -15.29 6.26
N ILE A 134 4.77 -15.58 5.25
CA ILE A 134 3.31 -15.42 5.31
C ILE A 134 2.70 -16.33 6.37
N ILE A 135 3.10 -17.60 6.42
CA ILE A 135 2.61 -18.59 7.40
C ILE A 135 3.02 -18.18 8.82
N ALA A 136 4.26 -17.74 9.03
CA ALA A 136 4.72 -17.28 10.33
C ALA A 136 3.84 -16.13 10.87
N PHE A 137 3.53 -15.13 10.03
CA PHE A 137 2.69 -14.02 10.44
C PHE A 137 1.21 -14.35 10.50
N TYR A 138 0.72 -15.28 9.69
CA TYR A 138 -0.60 -15.87 9.86
C TYR A 138 -0.76 -16.45 11.28
N LEU A 139 0.22 -17.22 11.76
CA LEU A 139 0.21 -17.79 13.12
C LEU A 139 0.29 -16.71 14.21
N ILE A 140 1.08 -15.66 14.02
CA ILE A 140 1.12 -14.51 14.95
C ILE A 140 -0.23 -13.81 15.01
N ASN A 141 -0.88 -13.60 13.85
CA ASN A 141 -2.18 -12.93 13.78
C ASN A 141 -3.31 -13.75 14.41
N LEU A 142 -3.22 -15.08 14.40
CA LEU A 142 -4.15 -15.96 15.12
C LEU A 142 -4.12 -15.77 16.65
N ARG A 143 -3.01 -15.26 17.21
CA ARG A 143 -2.86 -14.99 18.65
C ARG A 143 -3.50 -13.67 19.09
N GLY A 144 -4.01 -12.85 18.17
CA GLY A 144 -4.78 -11.65 18.48
C GLY A 144 -4.13 -10.32 18.07
N LEU A 145 -4.96 -9.28 17.99
CA LEU A 145 -4.61 -7.95 17.51
C LEU A 145 -3.45 -7.30 18.29
N ILE A 146 -3.39 -7.47 19.61
CA ILE A 146 -2.40 -6.79 20.45
C ILE A 146 -1.00 -7.33 20.20
N LEU A 147 -0.85 -8.67 20.18
CA LEU A 147 0.45 -9.29 19.90
C LEU A 147 0.92 -8.92 18.50
N SER A 148 0.00 -8.96 17.53
CA SER A 148 0.29 -8.59 16.15
C SER A 148 0.64 -7.10 16.00
N SER A 149 -0.02 -6.18 16.73
CA SER A 149 0.34 -4.76 16.77
C SER A 149 1.69 -4.51 17.46
N ARG A 150 2.03 -5.27 18.51
CA ARG A 150 3.37 -5.17 19.14
C ARG A 150 4.46 -5.64 18.18
N ALA A 151 4.26 -6.77 17.51
CA ALA A 151 5.14 -7.24 16.46
C ALA A 151 5.29 -6.18 15.35
N GLN A 152 4.18 -5.58 14.90
CA GLN A 152 4.19 -4.49 13.94
C GLN A 152 5.08 -3.33 14.38
N ASN A 153 4.90 -2.84 15.61
CA ASN A 153 5.65 -1.69 16.11
C ASN A 153 7.17 -1.97 16.15
N ILE A 154 7.58 -3.17 16.57
CA ILE A 154 9.00 -3.56 16.59
C ILE A 154 9.58 -3.60 15.18
N LEU A 155 8.88 -4.28 14.25
CA LEU A 155 9.33 -4.40 12.86
C LEU A 155 9.39 -3.03 12.17
N MET A 156 8.48 -2.12 12.51
CA MET A 156 8.47 -0.76 11.98
C MET A 156 9.63 0.09 12.48
N THR A 157 10.00 -0.03 13.76
CA THR A 157 11.18 0.65 14.28
C THR A 157 12.44 0.22 13.54
N ILE A 158 12.61 -1.09 13.31
CA ILE A 158 13.73 -1.63 12.52
C ILE A 158 13.70 -1.04 11.10
N LYS A 159 12.53 -1.06 10.45
CA LYS A 159 12.38 -0.58 9.08
C LYS A 159 12.66 0.91 8.92
N ILE A 160 12.19 1.74 9.85
CA ILE A 160 12.47 3.18 9.86
C ILE A 160 13.96 3.41 10.06
N LEU A 161 14.60 2.69 10.99
CA LEU A 161 16.05 2.79 11.22
C LEU A 161 16.84 2.46 9.95
N MET A 162 16.45 1.41 9.22
CA MET A 162 17.09 1.06 7.95
C MET A 162 16.97 2.16 6.89
N VAL A 163 15.79 2.77 6.78
CA VAL A 163 15.56 3.90 5.88
C VAL A 163 16.45 5.09 6.29
N VAL A 164 16.59 5.36 7.59
CA VAL A 164 17.50 6.40 8.10
C VAL A 164 18.96 6.08 7.78
N VAL A 165 19.38 4.81 7.87
CA VAL A 165 20.74 4.38 7.49
C VAL A 165 21.00 4.61 6.00
N LEU A 166 20.02 4.36 5.12
CA LEU A 166 20.15 4.70 3.70
C LEU A 166 20.31 6.22 3.48
N ILE A 167 19.63 7.03 4.28
CA ILE A 167 19.74 8.50 4.22
C ILE A 167 21.09 8.98 4.76
N ALA A 168 21.69 8.27 5.73
CA ALA A 168 22.91 8.70 6.41
C ALA A 168 24.09 8.98 5.46
N ALA A 169 24.10 8.31 4.31
CA ALA A 169 25.07 8.52 3.25
C ALA A 169 25.11 9.96 2.70
N LEU A 170 23.98 10.67 2.74
CA LEU A 170 23.88 12.06 2.29
C LEU A 170 24.73 13.03 3.13
N PHE A 171 25.08 12.65 4.35
CA PHE A 171 25.93 13.48 5.22
C PHE A 171 27.43 13.32 4.93
N PHE A 172 27.82 12.38 4.06
CA PHE A 172 29.22 12.15 3.67
C PHE A 172 29.40 12.15 2.14
N PRO A 173 28.95 13.21 1.42
CA PRO A 173 28.91 13.21 -0.03
C PRO A 173 30.29 13.11 -0.67
N GLY A 174 31.33 13.73 -0.09
CA GLY A 174 32.70 13.64 -0.62
C GLY A 174 33.34 12.24 -0.56
N LYS A 175 32.72 11.30 0.16
CA LYS A 175 33.20 9.91 0.28
C LYS A 175 32.44 8.94 -0.62
N TYR A 176 31.14 9.20 -0.85
CA TYR A 176 30.22 8.23 -1.44
C TYR A 176 29.47 8.72 -2.68
N ALA A 177 29.45 10.03 -2.95
CA ALA A 177 28.84 10.53 -4.17
C ALA A 177 29.75 10.20 -5.36
N THR A 178 29.21 9.48 -6.33
CA THR A 178 29.93 9.27 -7.59
C THR A 178 29.74 10.53 -8.43
N GLY A 179 30.84 11.14 -8.89
CA GLY A 179 30.80 12.31 -9.78
C GLY A 179 30.13 12.06 -11.14
N GLU A 180 29.63 10.84 -11.37
CA GLU A 180 28.90 10.39 -12.55
C GLU A 180 27.41 10.77 -12.55
N ALA A 181 26.91 11.40 -11.47
CA ALA A 181 25.52 11.85 -11.35
C ALA A 181 25.09 12.90 -12.40
N THR A 182 25.97 13.32 -13.31
CA THR A 182 25.77 14.42 -14.26
C THR A 182 25.74 14.02 -15.73
N ALA A 183 26.07 12.79 -16.11
CA ALA A 183 26.00 12.35 -17.51
C ALA A 183 24.56 11.94 -17.88
N VAL A 184 23.64 12.92 -17.86
CA VAL A 184 22.29 12.74 -18.42
C VAL A 184 22.41 12.84 -19.93
N SER A 185 21.79 11.91 -20.66
CA SER A 185 21.68 11.97 -22.12
C SER A 185 21.16 13.34 -22.55
N SER A 186 21.94 14.06 -23.35
CA SER A 186 21.65 15.40 -23.86
C SER A 186 20.62 15.40 -25.01
N GLU A 187 19.89 14.31 -25.20
CA GLU A 187 18.90 14.25 -26.28
C GLU A 187 17.70 15.15 -25.95
N PRO A 188 17.34 16.08 -26.85
CA PRO A 188 16.19 16.94 -26.64
C PRO A 188 14.91 16.09 -26.67
N PHE A 189 14.14 16.13 -25.58
CA PHE A 189 12.81 15.52 -25.50
C PHE A 189 11.72 16.61 -25.52
N THR A 190 10.54 16.27 -26.04
CA THR A 190 9.40 17.20 -26.05
C THR A 190 8.71 17.23 -24.68
N TRP A 191 7.88 18.25 -24.45
CA TRP A 191 7.01 18.29 -23.26
C TRP A 191 6.08 17.08 -23.17
N ILE A 192 5.63 16.55 -24.31
CA ILE A 192 4.77 15.37 -24.36
C ILE A 192 5.52 14.11 -23.89
N ASP A 193 6.78 13.96 -24.29
CA ASP A 193 7.63 12.84 -23.85
C ASP A 193 7.86 12.91 -22.33
N TRP A 194 8.07 14.12 -21.81
CA TRP A 194 8.20 14.36 -20.37
C TRP A 194 6.93 13.95 -19.60
N VAL A 195 5.76 14.35 -20.07
CA VAL A 195 4.47 14.00 -19.45
C VAL A 195 4.19 12.50 -19.51
N LYS A 196 4.46 11.84 -20.65
CA LYS A 196 4.31 10.38 -20.78
C LYS A 196 5.23 9.64 -19.81
N SER A 197 6.51 10.04 -19.76
CA SER A 197 7.49 9.44 -18.84
C SER A 197 7.12 9.68 -17.37
N LEU A 198 6.58 10.86 -17.04
CA LEU A 198 6.04 11.14 -15.70
C LEU A 198 4.89 10.18 -15.36
N GLY A 199 3.95 9.97 -16.29
CA GLY A 199 2.80 9.09 -16.10
C GLY A 199 3.20 7.65 -15.81
N ILE A 200 4.16 7.10 -16.56
CA ILE A 200 4.68 5.73 -16.35
C ILE A 200 5.48 5.66 -15.04
N SER A 201 6.35 6.65 -14.79
CA SER A 201 7.12 6.73 -13.54
C SER A 201 6.22 6.78 -12.30
N LEU A 202 5.08 7.46 -12.38
CA LEU A 202 4.11 7.56 -11.29
C LEU A 202 3.46 6.21 -10.95
N ILE A 203 3.45 5.20 -11.83
CA ILE A 203 2.89 3.88 -11.50
C ILE A 203 3.65 3.27 -10.32
N ALA A 204 4.99 3.23 -10.42
CA ALA A 204 5.88 2.73 -9.38
C ALA A 204 5.84 3.60 -8.10
N VAL A 205 5.73 4.92 -8.26
CA VAL A 205 5.63 5.85 -7.14
C VAL A 205 4.28 5.71 -6.40
N SER A 206 3.17 5.61 -7.13
CA SER A 206 1.83 5.40 -6.57
C SER A 206 1.73 4.08 -5.81
N PHE A 207 2.38 3.02 -6.31
CA PHE A 207 2.51 1.76 -5.56
C PHE A 207 3.25 1.97 -4.24
N THR A 208 4.33 2.75 -4.27
CA THR A 208 5.17 2.96 -3.10
C THR A 208 4.50 3.82 -2.03
N TYR A 209 3.71 4.82 -2.40
CA TYR A 209 2.96 5.65 -1.45
C TYR A 209 1.61 5.04 -1.01
N GLY A 210 1.12 4.01 -1.69
CA GLY A 210 -0.15 3.36 -1.37
C GLY A 210 -0.13 2.65 -0.02
N GLY A 211 -1.28 2.58 0.64
CA GLY A 211 -1.49 1.77 1.86
C GLY A 211 -2.14 2.53 3.02
N TYR A 212 -2.01 3.85 3.08
CA TYR A 212 -2.59 4.67 4.16
C TYR A 212 -4.12 4.55 4.26
N GLN A 213 -4.80 4.25 3.16
CA GLN A 213 -6.25 4.03 3.10
C GLN A 213 -6.68 2.84 3.96
N GLN A 214 -5.80 1.86 4.17
CA GLN A 214 -6.08 0.66 4.97
C GLN A 214 -6.26 0.97 6.45
N SER A 215 -5.73 2.10 6.93
CA SER A 215 -5.81 2.50 8.34
C SER A 215 -7.26 2.71 8.82
N ILE A 216 -8.20 3.03 7.93
CA ILE A 216 -9.61 3.21 8.31
C ILE A 216 -10.33 1.89 8.62
N ASN A 217 -9.75 0.73 8.27
CA ASN A 217 -10.34 -0.57 8.55
C ASN A 217 -10.39 -0.90 10.05
N PHE A 218 -9.64 -0.16 10.87
CA PHE A 218 -9.57 -0.32 12.31
C PHE A 218 -10.56 0.56 13.07
N GLY A 219 -11.53 1.20 12.40
CA GLY A 219 -12.38 2.26 12.95
C GLY A 219 -12.89 2.03 14.39
N THR A 220 -13.53 0.90 14.66
CA THR A 220 -14.07 0.56 16.01
C THR A 220 -13.01 0.12 17.02
N GLU A 221 -11.83 -0.27 16.53
CA GLU A 221 -10.70 -0.76 17.31
C GLU A 221 -9.71 0.35 17.67
N VAL A 222 -9.99 1.60 17.31
CA VAL A 222 -9.16 2.78 17.63
C VAL A 222 -9.74 3.56 18.79
N HIS A 223 -8.88 4.02 19.70
CA HIS A 223 -9.28 4.92 20.78
C HIS A 223 -9.59 6.31 20.25
N ASN A 224 -10.77 6.85 20.53
CA ASN A 224 -11.23 8.17 20.04
C ASN A 224 -11.01 8.34 18.51
N PRO A 225 -11.71 7.54 17.68
CA PRO A 225 -11.39 7.41 16.25
C PRO A 225 -11.51 8.74 15.48
N SER A 226 -12.42 9.63 15.88
CA SER A 226 -12.61 10.95 15.24
C SER A 226 -11.37 11.86 15.31
N LYS A 227 -10.49 11.64 16.29
CA LYS A 227 -9.23 12.41 16.44
C LYS A 227 -8.00 11.57 16.12
N THR A 228 -8.00 10.29 16.51
CA THR A 228 -6.83 9.43 16.38
C THR A 228 -6.59 8.98 14.95
N ILE A 229 -7.63 8.65 14.19
CA ILE A 229 -7.49 8.24 12.78
C ILE A 229 -6.90 9.37 11.93
N PRO A 230 -7.44 10.61 11.97
CA PRO A 230 -6.89 11.70 11.19
C PRO A 230 -5.45 12.05 11.54
N LYS A 231 -5.14 12.15 12.83
CA LYS A 231 -3.79 12.47 13.30
C LYS A 231 -2.79 11.39 12.91
N GLY A 232 -3.16 10.12 13.08
CA GLY A 232 -2.27 9.00 12.76
C GLY A 232 -1.95 8.90 11.27
N ILE A 233 -2.97 9.04 10.41
CA ILE A 233 -2.79 9.03 8.95
C ILE A 233 -1.95 10.23 8.48
N PHE A 234 -2.23 11.44 8.99
CA PHE A 234 -1.50 12.64 8.61
C PHE A 234 -0.02 12.61 9.01
N ILE A 235 0.27 12.24 10.26
CA ILE A 235 1.65 12.14 10.75
C ILE A 235 2.41 11.08 9.96
N ALA A 236 1.78 9.92 9.73
CA ALA A 236 2.40 8.84 8.96
C ALA A 236 2.82 9.33 7.57
N ILE A 237 1.90 9.96 6.81
CA ILE A 237 2.20 10.31 5.42
C ILE A 237 3.24 11.43 5.31
N LEU A 238 3.26 12.40 6.23
CA LEU A 238 4.30 13.43 6.24
C LEU A 238 5.70 12.84 6.49
N VAL A 239 5.80 11.91 7.44
CA VAL A 239 7.05 11.20 7.70
C VAL A 239 7.49 10.42 6.46
N ILE A 240 6.56 9.71 5.81
CA ILE A 240 6.86 8.92 4.61
C ILE A 240 7.35 9.78 3.45
N ILE A 241 6.68 10.91 3.15
CA ILE A 241 7.09 11.82 2.07
C ILE A 241 8.51 12.30 2.30
N ALA A 242 8.84 12.73 3.52
CA ALA A 242 10.19 13.18 3.86
C ALA A 242 11.21 12.05 3.68
N LEU A 243 10.93 10.86 4.23
CA LEU A 243 11.84 9.72 4.12
C LEU A 243 12.06 9.27 2.67
N TYR A 244 11.00 9.23 1.86
CA TYR A 244 11.11 8.78 0.47
C TYR A 244 11.90 9.77 -0.38
N LEU A 245 11.64 11.08 -0.27
CA LEU A 245 12.42 12.08 -1.01
C LEU A 245 13.91 12.00 -0.64
N LEU A 246 14.23 11.84 0.64
CA LEU A 246 15.62 11.71 1.10
C LEU A 246 16.28 10.41 0.65
N VAL A 247 15.58 9.26 0.68
CA VAL A 247 16.12 7.99 0.18
C VAL A 247 16.37 8.05 -1.33
N ASN A 248 15.42 8.59 -2.11
CA ASN A 248 15.61 8.71 -3.56
C ASN A 248 16.79 9.65 -3.90
N LEU A 249 16.98 10.73 -3.11
CA LEU A 249 18.17 11.57 -3.24
C LEU A 249 19.46 10.81 -2.89
N SER A 250 19.43 9.95 -1.86
CA SER A 250 20.55 9.08 -1.49
C SER A 250 20.92 8.12 -2.62
N TYR A 251 19.93 7.41 -3.18
CA TYR A 251 20.11 6.53 -4.34
C TYR A 251 20.72 7.27 -5.52
N TYR A 252 20.17 8.43 -5.86
CA TYR A 252 20.66 9.24 -6.97
C TYR A 252 22.13 9.65 -6.78
N ASN A 253 22.50 10.20 -5.61
CA ASN A 253 23.85 10.72 -5.37
C ASN A 253 24.90 9.62 -5.30
N ILE A 254 24.56 8.47 -4.73
CA ILE A 254 25.52 7.39 -4.50
C ILE A 254 25.68 6.54 -5.74
N ILE A 255 24.56 6.15 -6.37
CA ILE A 255 24.55 5.20 -7.48
C ILE A 255 24.77 5.90 -8.82
N GLY A 256 24.15 7.08 -9.01
CA GLY A 256 24.01 7.74 -10.30
C GLY A 256 22.71 7.35 -10.99
N PHE A 257 22.13 8.29 -11.75
CA PHE A 257 20.79 8.13 -12.35
C PHE A 257 20.71 6.96 -13.33
N ASN A 258 21.73 6.75 -14.17
CA ASN A 258 21.69 5.71 -15.19
C ASN A 258 21.91 4.32 -14.58
N GLN A 259 22.82 4.23 -13.60
CA GLN A 259 23.19 2.99 -12.93
C GLN A 259 22.08 2.47 -12.02
N MET A 260 21.22 3.36 -11.49
CA MET A 260 20.10 2.93 -10.66
C MET A 260 18.88 2.41 -11.45
N LYS A 261 18.82 2.63 -12.77
CA LYS A 261 17.68 2.22 -13.60
C LYS A 261 17.54 0.70 -13.61
N GLY A 262 16.43 0.21 -13.05
CA GLY A 262 16.14 -1.23 -13.03
C GLY A 262 17.00 -2.05 -12.07
N GLU A 263 17.84 -1.42 -11.24
CA GLU A 263 18.61 -2.11 -10.20
C GLU A 263 17.67 -2.81 -9.20
N ARG A 264 17.79 -4.13 -9.15
CA ARG A 264 16.83 -5.01 -8.48
C ARG A 264 16.94 -4.93 -6.97
N GLU A 265 18.14 -4.79 -6.45
CA GLU A 265 18.42 -4.67 -5.02
C GLU A 265 19.12 -3.35 -4.70
N ILE A 266 18.54 -2.23 -5.15
CA ILE A 266 19.13 -0.89 -5.05
C ILE A 266 19.60 -0.49 -3.65
N ALA A 267 18.88 -0.96 -2.61
CA ALA A 267 19.25 -0.70 -1.23
C ALA A 267 20.53 -1.43 -0.81
N TYR A 268 20.74 -2.66 -1.31
CA TYR A 268 21.98 -3.41 -1.09
C TYR A 268 23.16 -2.67 -1.70
N VAL A 269 23.02 -2.21 -2.95
CA VAL A 269 24.08 -1.50 -3.68
C VAL A 269 24.54 -0.24 -2.95
N VAL A 270 23.59 0.53 -2.39
CA VAL A 270 23.93 1.70 -1.58
C VAL A 270 24.68 1.34 -0.32
N ILE A 271 24.20 0.35 0.44
CA ILE A 271 24.84 -0.04 1.69
C ILE A 271 26.22 -0.66 1.44
N ASP A 272 26.38 -1.41 0.35
CA ASP A 272 27.67 -1.96 -0.07
C ASP A 272 28.69 -0.85 -0.34
N ARG A 273 28.29 0.22 -1.04
CA ARG A 273 29.15 1.39 -1.25
C ARG A 273 29.49 2.14 0.03
N ILE A 274 28.62 2.12 1.04
CA ILE A 274 28.83 2.88 2.30
C ILE A 274 29.65 2.09 3.32
N PHE A 275 29.30 0.82 3.52
CA PHE A 275 29.73 -0.04 4.63
C PHE A 275 30.41 -1.35 4.16
N GLY A 276 30.56 -1.55 2.85
CA GLY A 276 31.10 -2.76 2.26
C GLY A 276 30.13 -3.95 2.29
N SER A 277 30.60 -5.08 1.74
CA SER A 277 29.79 -6.28 1.52
C SER A 277 29.20 -6.84 2.81
N THR A 278 29.96 -6.85 3.91
CA THR A 278 29.46 -7.30 5.22
C THR A 278 28.31 -6.41 5.71
N GLY A 279 28.43 -5.09 5.59
CA GLY A 279 27.35 -4.16 5.95
C GLY A 279 26.10 -4.40 5.10
N ALA A 280 26.28 -4.62 3.79
CA ALA A 280 25.19 -4.90 2.86
C ALA A 280 24.49 -6.22 3.16
N GLN A 281 25.24 -7.26 3.54
CA GLN A 281 24.70 -8.57 3.95
C GLN A 281 23.84 -8.45 5.22
N VAL A 282 24.37 -7.78 6.26
CA VAL A 282 23.63 -7.54 7.50
C VAL A 282 22.36 -6.73 7.22
N PHE A 283 22.45 -5.70 6.39
CA PHE A 283 21.30 -4.89 6.00
C PHE A 283 20.25 -5.70 5.25
N SER A 284 20.63 -6.58 4.32
CA SER A 284 19.68 -7.48 3.63
C SER A 284 18.91 -8.38 4.59
N VAL A 285 19.54 -8.90 5.65
CA VAL A 285 18.84 -9.69 6.69
C VAL A 285 17.79 -8.82 7.41
N PHE A 286 18.16 -7.61 7.81
CA PHE A 286 17.20 -6.68 8.43
C PHE A 286 16.11 -6.26 7.45
N LEU A 287 16.40 -6.16 6.15
CA LEU A 287 15.43 -5.79 5.13
C LEU A 287 14.38 -6.89 4.98
N PHE A 288 14.83 -8.14 4.91
CA PHE A 288 13.94 -9.29 4.94
C PHE A 288 13.03 -9.29 6.18
N ILE A 289 13.58 -9.00 7.37
CA ILE A 289 12.78 -8.85 8.58
C ILE A 289 11.81 -7.65 8.47
N GLY A 290 12.25 -6.52 7.93
CA GLY A 290 11.43 -5.31 7.77
C GLY A 290 10.25 -5.50 6.81
N ILE A 291 10.35 -6.41 5.85
CA ILE A 291 9.26 -6.80 4.95
C ILE A 291 8.13 -7.49 5.69
N LEU A 292 8.47 -8.25 6.73
CA LEU A 292 7.49 -8.91 7.58
C LEU A 292 6.52 -7.91 8.22
N ALA A 293 6.92 -6.64 8.40
CA ALA A 293 6.02 -5.57 8.84
C ALA A 293 4.86 -5.33 7.86
N TYR A 294 5.14 -5.36 6.55
CA TYR A 294 4.11 -5.16 5.53
C TYR A 294 3.19 -6.39 5.43
N VAL A 295 3.78 -7.60 5.49
CA VAL A 295 3.03 -8.86 5.52
C VAL A 295 2.09 -8.88 6.73
N ASN A 296 2.62 -8.60 7.91
CA ASN A 296 1.84 -8.54 9.14
C ASN A 296 0.71 -7.50 9.08
N GLY A 297 1.02 -6.28 8.65
CA GLY A 297 0.04 -5.23 8.45
C GLY A 297 -1.08 -5.69 7.52
N SER A 298 -0.73 -6.23 6.35
CA SER A 298 -1.71 -6.65 5.35
C SER A 298 -2.61 -7.78 5.86
N LEU A 299 -2.05 -8.74 6.60
CA LEU A 299 -2.79 -9.81 7.29
C LEU A 299 -3.65 -9.30 8.45
N LEU A 300 -3.30 -8.16 9.06
CA LEU A 300 -4.20 -7.46 9.99
C LEU A 300 -5.35 -6.81 9.22
N SER A 301 -5.07 -5.97 8.23
CA SER A 301 -6.09 -5.08 7.66
C SER A 301 -7.15 -5.81 6.82
N ASN A 302 -6.73 -6.59 5.83
CA ASN A 302 -7.62 -7.10 4.79
C ASN A 302 -8.70 -8.08 5.30
N PRO A 303 -8.44 -8.93 6.31
CA PRO A 303 -9.50 -9.76 6.89
C PRO A 303 -10.67 -8.97 7.46
N ARG A 304 -10.47 -7.70 7.88
CA ARG A 304 -11.53 -6.81 8.37
C ARG A 304 -12.48 -6.39 7.26
N VAL A 305 -11.97 -6.21 6.05
CA VAL A 305 -12.77 -5.93 4.84
C VAL A 305 -13.64 -7.15 4.53
N MET A 306 -13.05 -8.35 4.47
CA MET A 306 -13.80 -9.59 4.21
C MET A 306 -14.84 -9.87 5.31
N PHE A 307 -14.51 -9.61 6.57
CA PHE A 307 -15.47 -9.69 7.68
C PHE A 307 -16.64 -8.73 7.48
N ALA A 308 -16.37 -7.48 7.14
CA ALA A 308 -17.43 -6.49 6.91
C ALA A 308 -18.33 -6.86 5.72
N MET A 309 -17.78 -7.47 4.67
CA MET A 309 -18.56 -8.02 3.56
C MET A 309 -19.42 -9.22 3.98
N GLY A 310 -18.91 -10.08 4.87
CA GLY A 310 -19.67 -11.20 5.43
C GLY A 310 -20.80 -10.74 6.36
N ASP A 311 -20.54 -9.71 7.17
CA ASP A 311 -21.50 -9.05 8.06
C ASP A 311 -22.66 -8.44 7.25
N ASP A 312 -22.36 -7.81 6.12
CA ASP A 312 -23.35 -7.28 5.16
C ASP A 312 -23.97 -8.36 4.24
N LYS A 313 -23.69 -9.64 4.50
CA LYS A 313 -24.21 -10.79 3.70
C LYS A 313 -23.85 -10.72 2.21
N SER A 314 -22.81 -9.96 1.85
CA SER A 314 -22.23 -9.90 0.51
C SER A 314 -21.24 -11.05 0.28
N LEU A 315 -20.67 -11.59 1.36
CA LEU A 315 -19.94 -12.85 1.39
C LEU A 315 -20.67 -13.86 2.30
N PRO A 316 -20.38 -15.17 2.18
CA PRO A 316 -20.95 -16.19 3.06
C PRO A 316 -20.75 -15.87 4.55
N ALA A 317 -21.71 -16.29 5.38
CA ALA A 317 -21.73 -16.00 6.83
C ALA A 317 -20.48 -16.50 7.60
N ALA A 318 -19.68 -17.40 7.01
CA ALA A 318 -18.40 -17.82 7.57
C ALA A 318 -17.41 -16.66 7.75
N PHE A 319 -17.44 -15.65 6.86
CA PHE A 319 -16.57 -14.47 6.94
C PHE A 319 -16.92 -13.53 8.11
N ALA A 320 -18.17 -13.56 8.59
CA ALA A 320 -18.63 -12.75 9.72
C ALA A 320 -18.30 -13.36 11.11
N LYS A 321 -17.56 -14.48 11.15
CA LYS A 321 -17.25 -15.17 12.41
C LYS A 321 -15.99 -14.62 13.07
N ARG A 322 -16.06 -14.36 14.38
CA ARG A 322 -14.93 -14.03 15.25
C ARG A 322 -14.61 -15.19 16.18
N ASN A 323 -13.33 -15.42 16.44
CA ASN A 323 -12.90 -16.36 17.47
C ASN A 323 -13.32 -15.84 18.86
N SER A 324 -14.03 -16.64 19.65
CA SER A 324 -14.57 -16.23 20.96
C SER A 324 -13.50 -15.90 22.01
N LYS A 325 -12.29 -16.47 21.91
CA LYS A 325 -11.19 -16.25 22.86
C LYS A 325 -10.30 -15.09 22.45
N THR A 326 -9.96 -15.00 21.17
CA THR A 326 -8.95 -14.04 20.67
C THR A 326 -9.54 -12.84 19.91
N ASN A 327 -10.85 -12.85 19.62
CA ASN A 327 -11.54 -11.89 18.74
C ASN A 327 -10.99 -11.84 17.30
N VAL A 328 -10.17 -12.81 16.89
CA VAL A 328 -9.56 -12.87 15.56
C VAL A 328 -10.58 -13.28 14.51
N LEU A 329 -10.46 -12.69 13.32
CA LEU A 329 -11.26 -12.97 12.13
C LEU A 329 -10.73 -14.21 11.40
N THR A 330 -10.74 -15.38 12.08
CA THR A 330 -9.98 -16.56 11.66
C THR A 330 -10.25 -16.97 10.21
N PHE A 331 -11.52 -17.12 9.81
CA PHE A 331 -11.86 -17.56 8.45
C PHE A 331 -11.40 -16.55 7.39
N SER A 332 -11.69 -15.26 7.59
CA SER A 332 -11.25 -14.19 6.71
C SER A 332 -9.73 -14.10 6.60
N LEU A 333 -9.02 -14.28 7.71
CA LEU A 333 -7.56 -14.31 7.76
C LEU A 333 -7.02 -15.51 6.97
N THR A 334 -7.56 -16.71 7.18
CA THR A 334 -7.14 -17.91 6.45
C THR A 334 -7.35 -17.76 4.94
N VAL A 335 -8.51 -17.28 4.50
CA VAL A 335 -8.80 -17.09 3.07
C VAL A 335 -7.88 -16.04 2.45
N PHE A 336 -7.68 -14.90 3.10
CA PHE A 336 -6.79 -13.86 2.57
C PHE A 336 -5.34 -14.35 2.47
N SER A 337 -4.83 -15.04 3.50
CA SER A 337 -3.49 -15.66 3.46
C SER A 337 -3.38 -16.70 2.33
N ALA A 338 -4.42 -17.52 2.11
CA ALA A 338 -4.43 -18.51 1.05
C ALA A 338 -4.38 -17.86 -0.34
N ILE A 339 -5.17 -16.79 -0.57
CA ILE A 339 -5.13 -16.03 -1.82
C ILE A 339 -3.72 -15.46 -2.06
N ALA A 340 -3.10 -14.88 -1.03
CA ALA A 340 -1.74 -14.35 -1.14
C ALA A 340 -0.70 -15.44 -1.47
N ILE A 341 -0.79 -16.61 -0.83
CA ILE A 341 0.11 -17.74 -1.13
C ILE A 341 -0.12 -18.25 -2.57
N ILE A 342 -1.37 -18.38 -3.01
CA ILE A 342 -1.69 -18.79 -4.38
C ILE A 342 -1.07 -17.80 -5.37
N ILE A 343 -1.33 -16.50 -5.23
CA ILE A 343 -0.77 -15.48 -6.12
C ILE A 343 0.76 -15.49 -6.11
N LEU A 344 1.38 -15.76 -4.96
CA LEU A 344 2.84 -15.84 -4.84
C LEU A 344 3.46 -16.91 -5.76
N PHE A 345 2.81 -18.06 -5.94
CA PHE A 345 3.31 -19.12 -6.84
C PHE A 345 2.99 -18.88 -8.32
N PHE A 346 1.96 -18.11 -8.63
CA PHE A 346 1.63 -17.73 -10.02
C PHE A 346 2.35 -16.45 -10.47
N SER A 347 3.01 -15.75 -9.55
CA SER A 347 3.75 -14.53 -9.83
C SER A 347 5.14 -14.84 -10.39
N GLN A 348 5.36 -14.53 -11.66
CA GLN A 348 6.69 -14.66 -12.28
C GLN A 348 7.49 -13.34 -12.29
N GLU A 349 6.85 -12.16 -12.21
CA GLU A 349 7.55 -10.87 -12.25
C GLU A 349 6.85 -9.80 -11.39
N PHE A 350 7.64 -9.04 -10.61
CA PHE A 350 7.13 -7.96 -9.77
C PHE A 350 6.49 -6.83 -10.58
N GLU A 351 7.10 -6.45 -11.70
CA GLU A 351 6.63 -5.36 -12.55
C GLU A 351 5.25 -5.65 -13.16
N LYS A 352 4.98 -6.91 -13.53
CA LYS A 352 3.66 -7.37 -13.97
C LYS A 352 2.63 -7.29 -12.84
N ILE A 353 3.00 -7.70 -11.62
CA ILE A 353 2.12 -7.52 -10.44
C ILE A 353 1.84 -6.03 -10.24
N LEU A 354 2.86 -5.19 -10.30
CA LEU A 354 2.77 -3.77 -10.00
C LEU A 354 1.82 -3.04 -10.96
N ALA A 355 2.00 -3.21 -12.27
CA ALA A 355 1.13 -2.56 -13.26
C ALA A 355 -0.33 -3.02 -13.11
N PHE A 356 -0.56 -4.33 -12.97
CA PHE A 356 -1.89 -4.88 -12.74
C PHE A 356 -2.53 -4.35 -11.46
N THR A 357 -1.81 -4.43 -10.34
CA THR A 357 -2.25 -3.95 -9.01
C THR A 357 -2.59 -2.47 -9.04
N ILE A 358 -1.76 -1.64 -9.66
CA ILE A 358 -2.01 -0.18 -9.69
C ILE A 358 -3.18 0.17 -10.59
N PHE A 359 -3.35 -0.51 -11.72
CA PHE A 359 -4.53 -0.32 -12.54
C PHE A 359 -5.81 -0.64 -11.78
N LEU A 360 -5.82 -1.75 -11.04
CA LEU A 360 -6.91 -2.13 -10.14
C LEU A 360 -7.14 -1.08 -9.04
N ASP A 361 -6.07 -0.63 -8.39
CA ASP A 361 -6.14 0.37 -7.33
C ASP A 361 -6.65 1.72 -7.83
N CYS A 362 -6.45 2.09 -9.11
CA CYS A 362 -7.01 3.32 -9.68
C CYS A 362 -8.53 3.37 -9.53
N PHE A 363 -9.25 2.30 -9.86
CA PHE A 363 -10.72 2.25 -9.67
C PHE A 363 -11.08 2.43 -8.20
N GLY A 364 -10.38 1.71 -7.32
CA GLY A 364 -10.59 1.76 -5.89
C GLY A 364 -10.40 3.17 -5.32
N MET A 365 -9.27 3.78 -5.61
CA MET A 365 -8.85 5.09 -5.11
C MET A 365 -9.72 6.23 -5.65
N ILE A 366 -10.10 6.19 -6.93
CA ILE A 366 -11.00 7.20 -7.52
C ILE A 366 -12.38 7.12 -6.87
N LEU A 367 -12.98 5.93 -6.81
CA LEU A 367 -14.32 5.76 -6.28
C LEU A 367 -14.37 5.97 -4.76
N SER A 368 -13.38 5.50 -4.02
CA SER A 368 -13.32 5.74 -2.56
C SER A 368 -13.20 7.23 -2.25
N ALA A 369 -12.34 7.97 -2.95
CA ALA A 369 -12.20 9.40 -2.76
C ALA A 369 -13.49 10.14 -3.15
N ALA A 370 -14.18 9.71 -4.20
CA ALA A 370 -15.47 10.28 -4.58
C ALA A 370 -16.57 10.08 -3.51
N THR A 371 -16.45 9.07 -2.63
CA THR A 371 -17.43 8.90 -1.52
C THR A 371 -17.45 10.09 -0.57
N ILE A 372 -16.36 10.85 -0.42
CA ILE A 372 -16.32 11.97 0.53
C ILE A 372 -17.34 13.07 0.20
N PHE A 373 -17.65 13.28 -1.08
CA PHE A 373 -18.68 14.23 -1.51
C PHE A 373 -20.06 13.83 -1.02
N TRP A 374 -20.35 12.52 -1.03
CA TRP A 374 -21.58 11.97 -0.49
C TRP A 374 -21.60 12.01 1.04
N PHE A 375 -20.51 11.58 1.69
CA PHE A 375 -20.41 11.57 3.15
C PHE A 375 -20.53 12.97 3.76
N ARG A 376 -19.87 13.99 3.20
CA ARG A 376 -20.00 15.38 3.69
C ARG A 376 -21.43 15.90 3.61
N LYS A 377 -22.18 15.53 2.56
CA LYS A 377 -23.59 15.93 2.43
C LYS A 377 -24.46 15.24 3.48
N LYS A 378 -24.25 13.94 3.72
CA LYS A 378 -25.08 13.12 4.64
C LYS A 378 -24.74 13.30 6.11
N THR A 379 -23.47 13.55 6.42
CA THR A 379 -22.98 13.71 7.80
C THR A 379 -22.72 15.17 8.18
N LYS A 380 -23.41 16.12 7.52
CA LYS A 380 -23.25 17.56 7.79
C LYS A 380 -23.52 17.90 9.27
N HIS A 381 -24.45 17.18 9.90
CA HIS A 381 -24.79 17.34 11.31
C HIS A 381 -23.63 16.99 12.27
N LEU A 382 -22.59 16.29 11.80
CA LEU A 382 -21.41 15.96 12.59
C LEU A 382 -20.35 17.06 12.57
N ASP A 383 -20.41 18.05 11.68
CA ASP A 383 -19.31 19.00 11.45
C ASP A 383 -18.87 19.77 12.72
N ASP A 384 -19.79 20.04 13.66
CA ASP A 384 -19.53 20.76 14.91
C ASP A 384 -19.25 19.84 16.11
N THR A 385 -19.20 18.53 15.91
CA THR A 385 -18.97 17.52 16.96
C THR A 385 -17.48 17.27 17.25
N GLY A 386 -16.59 18.01 16.57
CA GLY A 386 -15.14 17.88 16.73
C GLY A 386 -14.51 16.76 15.89
N ILE A 387 -15.22 16.27 14.85
CA ILE A 387 -14.63 15.42 13.80
C ILE A 387 -13.62 16.20 12.95
N TYR A 388 -12.72 15.49 12.29
CA TYR A 388 -11.80 16.11 11.35
C TYR A 388 -12.53 16.53 10.07
N LYS A 389 -12.25 17.76 9.61
CA LYS A 389 -12.78 18.33 8.38
C LYS A 389 -11.63 18.90 7.57
N MET A 390 -11.42 18.38 6.36
CA MET A 390 -10.40 18.90 5.45
C MET A 390 -10.67 20.36 5.09
N LYS A 391 -9.63 21.20 5.19
CA LYS A 391 -9.70 22.64 4.92
C LYS A 391 -9.86 22.95 3.43
N LEU A 392 -9.05 22.34 2.56
CA LEU A 392 -9.03 22.62 1.12
C LEU A 392 -10.01 21.71 0.34
N PHE A 393 -11.21 21.51 0.85
CA PHE A 393 -12.24 20.79 0.11
C PHE A 393 -12.99 21.73 -0.86
N PRO A 394 -13.28 21.32 -2.10
CA PRO A 394 -13.08 19.98 -2.67
C PRO A 394 -11.74 19.76 -3.39
N LEU A 395 -10.82 20.73 -3.34
CA LEU A 395 -9.57 20.68 -4.10
C LEU A 395 -8.74 19.42 -3.84
N MET A 396 -8.52 19.04 -2.58
CA MET A 396 -7.74 17.85 -2.21
C MET A 396 -8.26 16.55 -2.85
N PRO A 397 -9.54 16.15 -2.67
CA PRO A 397 -10.04 14.93 -3.30
C PRO A 397 -10.10 15.03 -4.84
N VAL A 398 -10.32 16.22 -5.42
CA VAL A 398 -10.28 16.39 -6.89
C VAL A 398 -8.88 16.15 -7.44
N ILE A 399 -7.84 16.73 -6.84
CA ILE A 399 -6.45 16.48 -7.24
C ILE A 399 -6.13 14.98 -7.16
N PHE A 400 -6.54 14.33 -6.08
CA PHE A 400 -6.33 12.90 -5.90
C PHE A 400 -7.00 12.06 -6.99
N ILE A 401 -8.26 12.34 -7.30
CA ILE A 401 -9.02 11.64 -8.36
C ILE A 401 -8.38 11.85 -9.73
N LEU A 402 -8.02 13.09 -10.08
CA LEU A 402 -7.39 13.41 -11.37
C LEU A 402 -6.02 12.74 -11.51
N ALA A 403 -5.24 12.67 -10.44
CA ALA A 403 -3.94 11.99 -10.46
C ALA A 403 -4.09 10.48 -10.71
N TYR A 404 -5.02 9.79 -10.04
CA TYR A 404 -5.25 8.36 -10.31
C TYR A 404 -5.92 8.10 -11.66
N LEU A 405 -6.71 9.03 -12.19
CA LEU A 405 -7.17 8.96 -13.58
C LEU A 405 -5.99 9.05 -14.55
N PHE A 406 -5.06 9.99 -14.33
CA PHE A 406 -3.86 10.14 -15.14
C PHE A 406 -2.96 8.89 -15.10
N VAL A 407 -2.72 8.31 -13.91
CA VAL A 407 -1.97 7.06 -13.76
C VAL A 407 -2.67 5.90 -14.46
N GLY A 408 -3.98 5.73 -14.26
CA GLY A 408 -4.76 4.67 -14.91
C GLY A 408 -4.76 4.79 -16.43
N THR A 409 -4.88 6.01 -16.97
CA THR A 409 -4.75 6.27 -18.42
C THR A 409 -3.35 5.98 -18.92
N SER A 410 -2.32 6.33 -18.16
CA SER A 410 -0.92 6.04 -18.53
C SER A 410 -0.69 4.53 -18.65
N ILE A 411 -1.20 3.74 -17.70
CA ILE A 411 -1.16 2.26 -17.78
C ILE A 411 -1.93 1.74 -18.98
N ALA A 412 -3.14 2.26 -19.25
CA ALA A 412 -3.95 1.79 -20.37
C ALA A 412 -3.31 2.07 -21.74
N ILE A 413 -2.49 3.12 -21.85
CA ILE A 413 -1.73 3.43 -23.06
C ILE A 413 -0.48 2.56 -23.16
N ASP A 414 0.26 2.38 -22.06
CA ASP A 414 1.53 1.65 -22.03
C ASP A 414 1.36 0.12 -22.09
N ASP A 415 0.41 -0.43 -21.32
CA ASP A 415 0.04 -1.84 -21.31
C ASP A 415 -1.49 -2.02 -21.45
N PRO A 416 -2.02 -1.95 -22.69
CA PRO A 416 -3.43 -2.16 -22.96
C PRO A 416 -3.93 -3.55 -22.53
N LYS A 417 -3.06 -4.56 -22.50
CA LYS A 417 -3.45 -5.92 -22.08
C LYS A 417 -3.74 -5.96 -20.59
N ALA A 418 -2.88 -5.37 -19.76
CA ALA A 418 -3.14 -5.26 -18.32
C ALA A 418 -4.44 -4.50 -18.04
N ALA A 419 -4.70 -3.41 -18.77
CA ALA A 419 -5.93 -2.65 -18.63
C ALA A 419 -7.18 -3.45 -19.01
N LEU A 420 -7.16 -4.18 -20.13
CA LEU A 420 -8.26 -5.05 -20.56
C LEU A 420 -8.51 -6.19 -19.56
N ILE A 421 -7.45 -6.81 -19.04
CA ILE A 421 -7.58 -7.85 -18.00
C ILE A 421 -8.21 -7.24 -16.74
N GLY A 422 -7.76 -6.06 -16.30
CA GLY A 422 -8.33 -5.38 -15.13
C GLY A 422 -9.82 -5.04 -15.29
N LEU A 423 -10.23 -4.56 -16.47
CA LEU A 423 -11.64 -4.31 -16.80
C LEU A 423 -12.45 -5.61 -16.85
N GLY A 424 -11.87 -6.68 -17.39
CA GLY A 424 -12.47 -8.02 -17.41
C GLY A 424 -12.70 -8.57 -16.00
N VAL A 425 -11.74 -8.41 -15.10
CA VAL A 425 -11.86 -8.79 -13.68
C VAL A 425 -12.96 -7.99 -12.98
N LEU A 426 -13.00 -6.67 -13.17
CA LEU A 426 -14.05 -5.81 -12.61
C LEU A 426 -15.45 -6.27 -13.08
N THR A 427 -15.60 -6.48 -14.38
CA THR A 427 -16.85 -6.95 -15.00
C THR A 427 -17.25 -8.32 -14.47
N THR A 428 -16.28 -9.22 -14.32
CA THR A 428 -16.50 -10.57 -13.77
C THR A 428 -17.04 -10.51 -12.35
N PHE A 429 -16.49 -9.65 -11.48
CA PHE A 429 -17.00 -9.51 -10.12
C PHE A 429 -18.40 -8.86 -10.06
N ILE A 430 -18.71 -7.94 -10.98
CA ILE A 430 -20.07 -7.38 -11.09
C ILE A 430 -21.05 -8.48 -11.50
N ILE A 431 -20.72 -9.31 -12.49
CA ILE A 431 -21.57 -10.44 -12.92
C ILE A 431 -21.72 -11.43 -11.77
N LEU A 432 -20.62 -11.79 -11.11
CA LEU A 432 -20.62 -12.71 -9.97
C LEU A 432 -21.54 -12.22 -8.85
N TYR A 433 -21.59 -10.92 -8.58
CA TYR A 433 -22.53 -10.35 -7.60
C TYR A 433 -23.98 -10.70 -7.95
N PHE A 434 -24.40 -10.45 -9.20
CA PHE A 434 -25.78 -10.70 -9.64
C PHE A 434 -26.12 -12.19 -9.69
N VAL A 435 -25.16 -13.06 -10.03
CA VAL A 435 -25.33 -14.52 -9.98
C VAL A 435 -25.54 -15.00 -8.54
N LEU A 436 -24.75 -14.49 -7.58
CA LEU A 436 -24.81 -14.93 -6.19
C LEU A 436 -26.01 -14.35 -5.41
N HIS A 437 -26.46 -13.13 -5.74
CA HIS A 437 -27.41 -12.39 -4.92
C HIS A 437 -28.78 -12.13 -5.59
N GLY A 438 -28.90 -12.42 -6.89
CA GLY A 438 -30.07 -12.06 -7.69
C GLY A 438 -30.28 -10.55 -7.81
N SER A 439 -31.12 -10.11 -8.77
CA SER A 439 -31.32 -8.68 -9.04
C SER A 439 -32.12 -7.91 -7.97
N LYS A 440 -32.62 -8.58 -6.91
CA LYS A 440 -33.59 -8.00 -5.96
C LYS A 440 -33.03 -7.60 -4.59
N ARG A 441 -31.75 -7.85 -4.30
CA ARG A 441 -31.14 -7.42 -3.01
C ARG A 441 -30.68 -5.97 -3.06
N VAL A 442 -31.61 -5.05 -2.82
CA VAL A 442 -31.25 -3.70 -2.36
C VAL A 442 -31.02 -3.81 -0.85
N ILE A 443 -29.77 -3.71 -0.40
CA ILE A 443 -29.45 -3.70 1.04
C ILE A 443 -30.03 -2.42 1.63
N GLU A 444 -30.88 -2.53 2.66
CA GLU A 444 -31.36 -1.39 3.43
C GLU A 444 -30.16 -0.63 4.01
N LYS A 445 -29.99 0.62 3.60
CA LYS A 445 -28.91 1.46 4.10
C LYS A 445 -29.31 2.00 5.47
N GLU A 446 -28.71 1.51 6.56
CA GLU A 446 -28.87 2.16 7.87
C GLU A 446 -28.48 3.64 7.78
N GLU A 447 -29.21 4.50 8.50
CA GLU A 447 -28.91 5.93 8.57
C GLU A 447 -27.55 6.18 9.26
N LEU A 448 -26.88 7.26 8.83
CA LEU A 448 -25.51 7.63 9.23
C LEU A 448 -25.50 8.61 10.40
#